data_AF-A0A6M3LFU0-F1
#
_entry.id   AF-A0A6M3LFU0-F1
#
_cell.length_a   1.000
_cell.length_b   1.000
_cell.length_c   1.000
_cell.angle_alpha   90.00
_cell.angle_beta   90.00
_cell.angle_gamma   90.00
#
_symmetry.space_group_name_H-M   'P 1'
#
loop_
_entity.id
_entity.type
_entity.pdbx_description
1 polymer ?
#
loop_
_entity_poly.entity_id
_entity_poly.type
_entity_poly.pdbx_seq_one_letter_code
_entity_poly.pdbx_strand_id
1 'polypeptide(L)' 'MTVTVLSESETRYPNSEIVRVTTTAITDTYVTKKFAEIVGAKATNESDTGGVGIGVSGQTVTITVGTAGDVVGLWIVGKY' A
#
# COMPACT_ATOMS: atom_id res chain seq x y z
N MET A 1 3.30 12.49 -4.11
CA MET A 1 4.41 11.71 -4.69
C MET A 1 3.94 10.25 -4.75
N THR A 2 4.60 9.42 -5.55
CA THR A 2 4.23 8.00 -5.73
C THR A 2 5.30 7.13 -5.07
N VAL A 3 4.88 6.10 -4.34
CA VAL A 3 5.81 5.14 -3.73
C VAL A 3 6.66 4.42 -4.78
N THR A 4 7.82 3.92 -4.36
CA THR A 4 8.59 2.96 -5.15
C THR A 4 8.16 1.54 -4.79
N VAL A 5 7.70 0.77 -5.77
CA VAL A 5 7.29 -0.63 -5.56
C VAL A 5 8.53 -1.54 -5.51
N LEU A 6 8.72 -2.26 -4.41
CA LEU A 6 9.81 -3.22 -4.24
C LEU A 6 9.44 -4.62 -4.72
N SER A 7 8.20 -5.04 -4.46
CA SER A 7 7.68 -6.34 -4.90
C SER A 7 6.16 -6.35 -4.87
N GLU A 8 5.55 -6.97 -5.88
CA GLU A 8 4.13 -7.28 -5.95
C GLU A 8 3.97 -8.80 -5.87
N SER A 9 3.13 -9.28 -4.96
CA SER A 9 2.81 -10.70 -4.82
C SER A 9 1.30 -10.88 -4.88
N GLU A 10 0.87 -11.72 -5.80
CA GLU A 10 -0.52 -12.17 -5.83
C GLU A 10 -0.75 -13.17 -4.70
N THR A 11 -1.74 -12.87 -3.86
CA THR A 11 -2.17 -13.81 -2.84
C THR A 11 -2.93 -14.98 -3.46
N ARG A 12 -3.07 -16.08 -2.72
CA ARG A 12 -3.99 -17.18 -3.09
C ARG A 12 -5.46 -16.74 -3.22
N TYR A 13 -5.83 -15.54 -2.76
CA TYR A 13 -7.17 -15.00 -2.90
C TYR A 13 -7.23 -14.09 -4.13
N PRO A 14 -8.12 -14.35 -5.10
CA PRO A 14 -8.18 -13.59 -6.35
C PRO A 14 -8.49 -12.11 -6.09
N ASN A 15 -9.30 -11.82 -5.09
CA ASN A 15 -9.71 -10.48 -4.67
C ASN A 15 -8.70 -9.78 -3.74
N SER A 16 -7.47 -10.27 -3.58
CA SER A 16 -6.44 -9.54 -2.84
C SER A 16 -5.05 -9.55 -3.49
N GLU A 17 -4.29 -8.54 -3.10
CA GLU A 17 -2.94 -8.23 -3.56
C GLU A 17 -2.07 -7.89 -2.34
N ILE A 18 -0.82 -8.37 -2.32
CA ILE A 18 0.17 -7.93 -1.34
C ILE A 18 1.26 -7.17 -2.08
N VAL A 19 1.53 -5.95 -1.65
CA VAL A 19 2.51 -5.07 -2.27
C VAL A 19 3.45 -4.57 -1.21
N ARG A 20 4.74 -4.60 -1.51
CA ARG A 20 5.77 -4.01 -0.66
C ARG A 20 6.30 -2.76 -1.33
N VAL A 21 6.28 -1.64 -0.62
CA VAL A 21 6.64 -0.34 -1.18
C VAL A 21 7.62 0.38 -0.28
N THR A 22 8.55 1.14 -0.86
CA THR A 22 9.37 2.11 -0.15
C THR A 22 8.75 3.48 -0.34
N THR A 23 8.47 4.14 0.78
CA THR A 23 8.00 5.53 0.77
C THR A 23 9.14 6.46 0.37
N THR A 24 8.83 7.45 -0.44
CA THR A 24 9.73 8.53 -0.89
C THR A 24 9.47 9.83 -0.14
N ALA A 25 8.28 9.96 0.45
CA ALA A 25 7.87 11.09 1.29
C ALA A 25 7.04 10.59 2.48
N ILE A 26 6.84 11.48 3.46
CA ILE A 26 5.96 11.23 4.62
C ILE A 26 4.55 10.82 4.20
N THR A 27 4.04 11.41 3.11
CA THR A 27 2.77 11.04 2.49
C THR A 27 3.00 10.66 1.04
N ASP A 28 2.62 9.44 0.68
CA ASP A 28 2.75 8.90 -0.66
C ASP A 28 1.49 8.14 -1.09
N THR A 29 1.43 7.81 -2.38
CA THR A 29 0.31 7.04 -2.93
C THR A 29 0.79 5.82 -3.69
N TYR A 30 0.08 4.71 -3.52
CA TYR A 30 0.14 3.52 -4.36
C TYR A 30 -1.17 3.40 -5.14
N VAL A 31 -1.11 3.04 -6.42
CA VAL A 31 -2.29 2.78 -7.25
C VAL A 31 -2.24 1.33 -7.70
N THR A 32 -3.22 0.53 -7.27
CA THR A 32 -3.31 -0.86 -7.72
C THR A 32 -3.66 -0.90 -9.20
N LYS A 33 -3.10 -1.87 -9.92
CA LYS A 33 -3.45 -2.15 -11.32
C LYS A 33 -4.45 -3.30 -11.44
N LYS A 34 -4.78 -3.95 -10.32
CA LYS A 34 -5.55 -5.20 -10.29
C LYS A 34 -7.05 -4.98 -10.11
N PHE A 35 -7.42 -3.96 -9.36
CA PHE A 35 -8.81 -3.71 -8.94
C PHE A 35 -9.30 -2.39 -9.53
N ALA A 36 -10.54 -2.34 -10.01
CA ALA A 36 -11.21 -1.08 -10.36
C ALA A 36 -11.61 -0.28 -9.11
N GLU A 37 -11.82 -0.96 -7.98
CA GLU A 37 -12.18 -0.36 -6.69
C GLU A 37 -11.54 -1.13 -5.52
N ILE A 38 -10.88 -0.41 -4.60
CA ILE A 38 -10.36 -0.96 -3.35
C ILE A 38 -11.47 -0.92 -2.29
N VAL A 39 -11.77 -2.08 -1.71
CA VAL A 39 -12.76 -2.22 -0.63
C VAL A 39 -12.14 -2.24 0.76
N GLY A 40 -10.84 -2.51 0.85
CA GLY A 40 -10.09 -2.47 2.09
C GLY A 40 -8.59 -2.54 1.86
N ALA A 41 -7.85 -1.90 2.75
CA ALA A 41 -6.39 -2.00 2.78
C ALA A 41 -5.92 -2.08 4.24
N LYS A 42 -4.86 -2.86 4.47
CA LYS A 42 -4.09 -2.87 5.70
C LYS A 42 -2.63 -2.62 5.38
N ALA A 43 -1.93 -1.96 6.29
CA ALA A 43 -0.52 -1.70 6.15
C ALA A 43 0.26 -2.01 7.42
N THR A 44 1.51 -2.39 7.21
CA THR A 44 2.49 -2.65 8.26
C THR A 44 3.77 -1.91 7.91
N ASN A 45 4.29 -1.09 8.82
CA ASN A 45 5.64 -0.56 8.69
C ASN A 45 6.62 -1.69 9.00
N GLU A 46 7.48 -2.02 8.06
CA GLU A 46 8.48 -3.07 8.21
C GLU A 46 9.85 -2.50 8.62
N SER A 47 10.05 -1.20 8.45
CA SER A 47 11.32 -0.52 8.71
C SER A 47 11.39 0.14 10.09
N ASP A 48 10.24 0.44 10.70
CA ASP A 48 10.17 1.06 12.03
C ASP A 48 8.91 0.60 12.80
N THR A 49 8.90 0.89 14.10
CA THR A 49 7.78 0.73 15.03
C THR A 49 6.74 1.84 14.93
N GLY A 50 7.02 2.92 14.18
CA GLY A 50 6.04 3.96 13.86
C GLY A 50 4.83 3.39 13.11
N GLY A 51 3.63 3.77 13.55
CA GLY A 51 2.38 3.37 12.88
C GLY A 51 2.29 3.88 11.44
N VAL A 52 1.47 3.22 10.62
CA VAL A 52 1.19 3.65 9.24
C VAL A 52 -0.26 4.11 9.14
N GLY A 53 -0.47 5.33 8.69
CA GLY A 53 -1.78 5.84 8.29
C GLY A 53 -2.11 5.37 6.87
N ILE A 54 -3.35 4.92 6.65
CA ILE A 54 -3.84 4.49 5.34
C ILE A 54 -5.16 5.17 5.00
N GLY A 55 -5.25 5.71 3.80
CA GLY A 55 -6.50 6.13 3.16
C GLY A 55 -6.72 5.35 1.87
N VAL A 56 -7.97 5.04 1.55
CA VAL A 56 -8.34 4.35 0.29
C VAL A 56 -9.38 5.16 -0.46
N SER A 57 -9.19 5.31 -1.77
CA SER A 57 -10.14 5.99 -2.66
C SER A 57 -9.99 5.45 -4.08
N GLY A 58 -11.07 4.87 -4.62
CA GLY A 58 -11.05 4.22 -5.93
C GLY A 58 -9.95 3.14 -5.99
N GLN A 59 -8.96 3.34 -6.85
CA GLN A 59 -7.81 2.43 -7.03
C GLN A 59 -6.58 2.85 -6.23
N THR A 60 -6.67 3.91 -5.43
CA THR A 60 -5.54 4.55 -4.77
C THR A 60 -5.53 4.26 -3.27
N VAL A 61 -4.34 3.87 -2.78
CA VAL A 61 -3.99 3.81 -1.37
C VAL A 61 -3.07 4.99 -1.07
N THR A 62 -3.50 5.89 -0.19
CA THR A 62 -2.64 6.91 0.41
C THR A 62 -1.98 6.33 1.65
N ILE A 63 -0.67 6.50 1.77
CA ILE A 63 0.18 5.95 2.82
C ILE A 63 0.83 7.11 3.54
N THR A 64 0.74 7.14 4.86
CA THR A 64 1.38 8.14 5.70
C THR A 64 2.25 7.46 6.73
N VAL A 65 3.54 7.80 6.73
CA VAL A 65 4.57 7.25 7.63
C VAL A 65 5.19 8.35 8.49
N GLY A 66 5.97 7.99 9.51
CA GLY A 66 6.68 8.97 10.35
C GLY A 66 7.89 9.57 9.64
N THR A 67 8.59 8.78 8.84
CA THR A 67 9.83 9.17 8.15
C THR A 67 9.78 8.68 6.70
N ALA A 68 10.29 9.50 5.76
CA ALA A 68 10.45 9.06 4.38
C ALA A 68 11.55 7.98 4.29
N GLY A 69 11.37 7.01 3.38
CA GLY A 69 12.29 5.89 3.20
C GLY A 69 11.83 4.60 3.88
N ASP A 70 10.72 4.63 4.62
CA ASP A 70 10.14 3.46 5.27
C ASP A 70 9.64 2.44 4.26
N VAL A 71 9.89 1.16 4.54
CA VAL A 71 9.30 0.04 3.80
C VAL A 71 7.98 -0.35 4.42
N VAL A 72 6.92 -0.33 3.60
CA VAL A 72 5.56 -0.63 4.01
C VAL A 72 5.04 -1.83 3.24
N GLY A 73 4.58 -2.84 3.97
CA GLY A 73 3.81 -3.95 3.44
C GLY A 73 2.34 -3.60 3.40
N LEU A 74 1.73 -3.67 2.22
CA LEU A 74 0.31 -3.42 1.98
C LEU A 74 -0.39 -4.74 1.68
N TRP A 75 -1.53 -4.97 2.33
CA TRP A 75 -2.49 -5.98 1.94
C TRP A 75 -3.77 -5.28 1.47
N ILE A 76 -4.07 -5.40 0.18
CA ILE A 76 -5.14 -4.69 -0.51
C ILE A 76 -6.20 -5.70 -0.94
N VAL A 77 -7.47 -5.38 -0.69
CA VAL A 77 -8.63 -6.16 -1.12
C VAL A 77 -9.49 -5.27 -2.01
N GLY A 78 -9.92 -5.79 -3.15
CA GLY A 78 -10.66 -4.99 -4.13
C GLY A 78 -11.65 -5.78 -4.97
N LYS A 79 -12.30 -5.06 -5.89
CA LYS A 79 -13.24 -5.54 -6.90
C LYS A 79 -12.76 -5.13 -8.30
N TYR A 80 -13.16 -5.90 -9.31
CA TYR A 80 -12.82 -5.68 -10.72
C TYR A 80 -13.83 -4.79 -11.42
#